data_AF-A0A2K0SWU1-F1
#
_entry.id   AF-A0A2K0SWU1-F1
#
_cell.length_a   1.000
_cell.length_b   1.000
_cell.length_c   1.000
_cell.angle_alpha   90.00
_cell.angle_beta   90.00
_cell.angle_gamma   90.00
#
_symmetry.space_group_name_H-M   'P 1'
#
loop_
_entity.id
_entity.type
_entity.pdbx_description
1 polymer ?
#
loop_
_entity_poly.entity_id
_entity_poly.type
_entity_poly.pdbx_seq_one_letter_code
_entity_poly.pdbx_strand_id
1 'polypeptide(L)'
;MGLFEYLKSLDLFVDPSARALICCHQKCKRAIPVARGRPTSHLAYHSIPLPERADLTKLLDIIDLKSPDELGPLEDGSLAIPQLKLYDGYICRKCNKRTTDLQLIRKHNPLYGKGSCPERANDSSPPSDNHIEYVYLQTWSLIHNRGYWIVEHNGTTIRPAGGQPAQDHIESVQKREVERSRKSADSNTRMLCFAEQSPWLERTGWERMLQGRNLVVL
;
A
#
# COMPACT_ATOMS: atom_id res chain seq x y z
N MET A 1 -19.57 28.70 14.75
CA MET A 1 -18.74 27.56 14.30
C MET A 1 -18.66 27.66 12.79
N GLY A 2 -17.45 27.82 12.25
CA GLY A 2 -17.24 27.88 10.80
C GLY A 2 -17.54 26.54 10.12
N LEU A 3 -17.82 26.55 8.82
CA LEU A 3 -18.09 25.34 8.04
C LEU A 3 -16.99 24.28 8.20
N PHE A 4 -15.73 24.68 8.12
CA PHE A 4 -14.59 23.78 8.28
C PHE A 4 -14.45 23.22 9.71
N GLU A 5 -14.81 23.99 10.73
CA GLU A 5 -14.80 23.51 12.13
C GLU A 5 -15.90 22.46 12.34
N TYR A 6 -17.07 22.70 11.76
CA TYR A 6 -18.18 21.74 11.78
C TYR A 6 -17.82 20.44 11.06
N LEU A 7 -17.27 20.51 9.85
CA LEU A 7 -16.80 19.32 9.13
C LEU A 7 -15.73 18.56 9.91
N LYS A 8 -14.78 19.28 10.51
CA LYS A 8 -13.74 18.67 11.36
C LYS A 8 -14.32 17.95 12.57
N SER A 9 -15.37 18.49 13.21
CA SER A 9 -16.05 17.82 14.34
C SER A 9 -16.73 16.50 13.95
N LEU A 10 -17.05 16.33 12.66
CA LEU A 10 -17.63 15.11 12.10
C LEU A 10 -16.58 14.17 11.49
N ASP A 11 -15.29 14.42 11.72
CA ASP A 11 -14.17 13.76 11.06
C ASP A 11 -14.32 13.76 9.52
N LEU A 12 -14.70 14.91 8.97
CA LEU A 12 -14.78 15.16 7.54
C LEU A 12 -13.70 16.15 7.11
N PHE A 13 -13.15 15.92 5.92
CA PHE A 13 -12.17 16.78 5.28
C PHE A 13 -12.58 17.05 3.84
N VAL A 14 -12.39 18.29 3.37
CA VAL A 14 -12.58 18.64 1.96
C VAL A 14 -11.20 18.76 1.34
N ASP A 15 -10.91 17.90 0.37
CA ASP A 15 -9.71 18.04 -0.45
C ASP A 15 -9.88 19.26 -1.38
N PRO A 16 -9.04 20.30 -1.25
CA PRO A 16 -9.22 21.54 -2.01
C PRO A 16 -8.92 21.36 -3.50
N SER A 17 -8.04 20.44 -3.86
CA SER A 17 -7.56 20.24 -5.24
C SER A 17 -8.56 19.43 -6.06
N ALA A 18 -8.99 18.29 -5.54
CA ALA A 18 -9.96 17.41 -6.18
C ALA A 18 -11.41 17.83 -5.91
N ARG A 19 -11.63 18.74 -4.94
CA ARG A 19 -12.95 19.14 -4.45
C ARG A 19 -13.77 17.94 -3.97
N ALA A 20 -13.10 17.03 -3.27
CA ALA A 20 -13.66 15.76 -2.81
C ALA A 20 -13.93 15.81 -1.29
N LEU A 21 -15.06 15.26 -0.86
CA LEU A 21 -15.33 15.05 0.57
C LEU A 21 -14.72 13.73 1.03
N ILE A 22 -13.92 13.74 2.09
CA ILE A 22 -13.22 12.57 2.63
C ILE A 22 -13.65 12.34 4.08
N CYS A 23 -14.04 11.10 4.39
CA CYS A 23 -14.24 10.62 5.75
C CYS A 23 -12.90 10.30 6.40
N CYS A 24 -12.54 11.00 7.45
CA CYS A 24 -11.28 10.84 8.19
C CYS A 24 -11.35 9.81 9.33
N HIS A 25 -12.52 9.22 9.58
CA HIS A 25 -12.65 8.16 10.58
C HIS A 25 -11.61 7.06 10.34
N GLN A 26 -10.92 6.65 11.40
CA GLN A 26 -9.66 5.88 11.32
C GLN A 26 -9.76 4.60 10.48
N LYS A 27 -10.88 3.87 10.54
CA LYS A 27 -11.12 2.63 9.76
C LYS A 27 -11.74 2.89 8.39
N CYS A 28 -12.28 4.08 8.16
CA CYS A 28 -12.95 4.46 6.93
C CYS A 28 -11.96 5.00 5.90
N LYS A 29 -11.45 6.22 6.11
CA LYS A 29 -10.50 6.92 5.23
C LYS A 29 -10.89 6.84 3.74
N ARG A 30 -12.13 7.23 3.41
CA ARG A 30 -12.70 7.10 2.06
C ARG A 30 -13.28 8.42 1.57
N ALA A 31 -13.19 8.67 0.27
CA ALA A 31 -13.97 9.73 -0.34
C ALA A 31 -15.45 9.34 -0.36
N ILE A 32 -16.32 10.28 0.00
CA ILE A 32 -17.77 10.07 0.13
C ILE A 32 -18.46 10.77 -1.03
N PRO A 33 -19.38 10.09 -1.74
CA PRO A 33 -20.25 10.77 -2.69
C PRO A 33 -21.14 11.79 -1.99
N VAL A 34 -21.22 13.01 -2.54
CA VAL A 34 -21.95 14.12 -1.91
C VAL A 34 -23.43 14.17 -2.26
N ALA A 35 -23.85 13.45 -3.30
CA ALA A 35 -25.22 13.46 -3.79
C ALA A 35 -26.24 12.85 -2.80
N ARG A 36 -27.45 13.42 -2.76
CA ARG A 36 -28.66 12.84 -2.13
C ARG A 36 -28.50 12.48 -0.64
N GLY A 37 -27.80 13.31 0.14
CA GLY A 37 -27.62 13.08 1.58
C GLY A 37 -26.74 11.86 1.92
N ARG A 38 -26.00 11.32 0.94
CA ARG A 38 -25.04 10.23 1.15
C ARG A 38 -23.98 10.54 2.23
N PRO A 39 -23.48 11.77 2.41
CA PRO A 39 -22.60 12.09 3.54
C PRO A 39 -23.27 11.84 4.88
N THR A 40 -24.51 12.30 5.03
CA THR A 40 -25.31 12.09 6.24
C THR A 40 -25.51 10.60 6.49
N SER A 41 -25.98 9.83 5.50
CA SER A 41 -26.13 8.37 5.63
C SER A 41 -24.80 7.66 5.92
N HIS A 42 -23.70 8.13 5.33
CA HIS A 42 -22.37 7.59 5.57
C HIS A 42 -21.97 7.72 7.04
N LEU A 43 -22.16 8.90 7.65
CA LEU A 43 -21.86 9.14 9.06
C LEU A 43 -22.73 8.30 10.01
N ALA A 44 -23.92 7.84 9.56
CA ALA A 44 -24.74 6.90 10.32
C ALA A 44 -23.99 5.58 10.59
N TYR A 45 -23.18 5.11 9.63
CA TYR A 45 -22.37 3.89 9.79
C TYR A 45 -21.24 4.06 10.80
N HIS A 46 -20.87 5.30 11.11
CA HIS A 46 -19.93 5.65 12.19
C HIS A 46 -20.66 5.98 13.49
N SER A 47 -21.96 5.70 13.57
CA SER A 47 -22.79 5.93 14.77
C SER A 47 -22.89 7.40 15.20
N ILE A 48 -22.71 8.35 14.27
CA ILE A 48 -22.90 9.78 14.57
C ILE A 48 -24.42 10.09 14.68
N PRO A 49 -24.88 10.67 15.80
CA PRO A 49 -26.28 11.01 16.02
C PRO A 49 -26.83 11.97 14.96
N LEU A 50 -28.13 11.85 14.64
CA LEU A 50 -28.79 12.71 13.65
C LEU A 50 -28.65 14.22 13.94
N PRO A 51 -28.81 14.71 15.19
CA PRO A 51 -28.69 16.14 15.48
C PRO A 51 -27.34 16.72 15.09
N GLU A 52 -26.26 15.95 15.22
CA GLU A 52 -24.90 16.39 14.90
C GLU A 52 -24.66 16.51 13.39
N ARG A 53 -25.38 15.74 12.57
CA ARG A 53 -25.24 15.70 11.10
C ARG A 53 -26.44 16.29 10.34
N ALA A 54 -27.37 16.94 11.03
CA ALA A 54 -28.63 17.40 10.44
C ALA A 54 -28.44 18.50 9.38
N ASP A 55 -27.50 19.42 9.62
CA ASP A 55 -27.23 20.54 8.72
C ASP A 55 -26.17 20.22 7.65
N LEU A 56 -25.56 19.03 7.72
CA LEU A 56 -24.46 18.64 6.83
C LEU A 56 -24.84 18.75 5.35
N THR A 57 -25.99 18.21 4.94
CA THR A 57 -26.41 18.25 3.52
C THR A 57 -26.52 19.70 3.03
N LYS A 58 -27.20 20.56 3.79
CA LYS A 58 -27.41 21.97 3.40
C LYS A 58 -26.08 22.73 3.30
N LEU A 59 -25.16 22.45 4.21
CA LEU A 59 -23.85 23.08 4.24
C LEU A 59 -22.96 22.61 3.09
N LEU A 60 -23.02 21.32 2.73
CA LEU A 60 -22.28 20.78 1.60
C LEU A 60 -22.83 21.26 0.26
N ASP A 61 -24.14 21.52 0.14
CA ASP A 61 -24.76 22.04 -1.10
C ASP A 61 -24.23 23.43 -1.49
N ILE A 62 -23.69 24.20 -0.53
CA ILE A 62 -23.06 25.51 -0.79
C ILE A 62 -21.66 25.35 -1.39
N ILE A 63 -21.02 24.20 -1.17
CA ILE A 63 -19.68 23.90 -1.68
C ILE A 63 -19.83 23.11 -2.97
N ASP A 64 -19.19 23.59 -4.03
CA ASP A 64 -19.13 22.87 -5.29
C ASP A 64 -18.20 21.64 -5.15
N LEU A 65 -18.73 20.50 -4.70
CA LEU A 65 -17.98 19.26 -4.48
C LEU A 65 -18.24 18.24 -5.60
N LYS A 66 -17.19 17.47 -5.95
CA LYS A 66 -17.26 16.40 -6.95
C LYS A 66 -17.47 15.05 -6.29
N SER A 67 -18.26 14.20 -6.94
CA SER A 67 -18.44 12.83 -6.46
C SER A 67 -17.19 11.99 -6.78
N PRO A 68 -16.81 11.02 -5.92
CA PRO A 68 -15.62 10.19 -6.15
C PRO A 68 -15.61 9.45 -7.49
N ASP A 69 -16.80 9.12 -8.02
CA ASP A 69 -16.94 8.44 -9.30
C ASP A 69 -16.64 9.36 -10.51
N GLU A 70 -16.71 10.68 -10.33
CA GLU A 70 -16.40 11.69 -11.36
C GLU A 70 -14.91 12.02 -11.41
N LEU A 71 -14.15 11.58 -10.40
CA LEU A 71 -12.73 11.85 -10.26
C LEU A 71 -11.91 10.77 -10.97
N GLY A 72 -10.94 11.21 -11.78
CA GLY A 72 -9.89 10.33 -12.28
C GLY A 72 -8.86 10.03 -11.19
N PRO A 73 -8.10 8.93 -11.31
CA PRO A 73 -6.91 8.72 -10.47
C PRO A 73 -5.97 9.91 -10.59
N LEU A 74 -5.25 10.21 -9.51
CA LEU A 74 -4.13 11.15 -9.57
C LEU A 74 -2.97 10.56 -10.38
N GLU A 75 -1.98 11.39 -10.68
CA GLU A 75 -0.76 10.95 -11.34
C GLU A 75 0.02 9.97 -10.45
N ASP A 76 0.60 8.94 -11.06
CA ASP A 76 1.43 8.00 -10.32
C ASP A 76 2.68 8.70 -9.78
N GLY A 77 3.02 8.42 -8.52
CA GLY A 77 4.08 9.13 -7.80
C GLY A 77 3.60 10.39 -7.05
N SER A 78 2.30 10.73 -7.14
CA SER A 78 1.73 11.77 -6.29
C SER A 78 1.91 11.43 -4.81
N LEU A 79 2.09 12.46 -3.98
CA LEU A 79 2.15 12.33 -2.53
C LEU A 79 0.85 11.73 -1.99
N ALA A 80 0.99 10.91 -0.94
CA ALA A 80 -0.15 10.32 -0.25
C ALA A 80 -1.08 11.40 0.31
N ILE A 81 -2.38 11.31 0.03
CA ILE A 81 -3.39 12.11 0.73
C ILE A 81 -3.59 11.52 2.13
N PRO A 82 -3.21 12.20 3.23
CA PRO A 82 -3.18 11.58 4.56
C PRO A 82 -4.55 11.11 5.09
N GLN A 83 -5.62 11.78 4.65
CA GLN A 83 -7.00 11.50 5.04
C GLN A 83 -7.59 10.31 4.28
N LEU A 84 -6.99 9.90 3.17
CA LEU A 84 -7.45 8.81 2.32
C LEU A 84 -6.71 7.51 2.66
N LYS A 85 -7.39 6.37 2.50
CA LYS A 85 -6.84 5.08 2.86
C LYS A 85 -5.68 4.73 1.94
N LEU A 86 -4.50 4.52 2.53
CA LEU A 86 -3.37 3.91 1.86
C LEU A 86 -3.58 2.39 1.80
N TYR A 87 -3.43 1.82 0.61
CA TYR A 87 -3.55 0.39 0.39
C TYR A 87 -2.19 -0.22 0.06
N ASP A 88 -1.94 -1.39 0.63
CA ASP A 88 -0.89 -2.29 0.17
C ASP A 88 -1.33 -2.89 -1.18
N GLY A 89 -0.78 -2.35 -2.26
CA GLY A 89 -1.16 -2.68 -3.61
C GLY A 89 -0.13 -3.50 -4.37
N TYR A 90 -0.55 -3.92 -5.55
CA TYR A 90 0.22 -4.68 -6.51
C TYR A 90 -0.08 -4.19 -7.92
N ILE A 91 0.97 -4.03 -8.70
CA ILE A 91 0.86 -3.73 -10.13
C ILE A 91 1.56 -4.80 -10.94
N CYS A 92 1.08 -4.99 -12.18
CA CYS A 92 1.81 -5.74 -13.18
C CYS A 92 2.83 -4.81 -13.83
N ARG A 93 4.11 -5.17 -13.87
CA ARG A 93 5.15 -4.40 -14.58
C ARG A 93 4.98 -4.41 -16.11
N LYS A 94 4.13 -5.30 -16.59
CA LYS A 94 3.98 -5.64 -18.01
C LYS A 94 2.74 -5.02 -18.64
N CYS A 95 1.80 -4.55 -17.82
CA CYS A 95 0.59 -3.87 -18.28
C CYS A 95 0.02 -2.97 -17.18
N ASN A 96 -1.01 -2.19 -17.48
CA ASN A 96 -1.61 -1.25 -16.51
C ASN A 96 -2.54 -1.90 -15.47
N LYS A 97 -2.40 -3.21 -15.17
CA LYS A 97 -3.21 -3.89 -14.17
C LYS A 97 -2.74 -3.52 -12.76
N ARG A 98 -3.68 -3.04 -11.93
CA ARG A 98 -3.47 -2.63 -10.53
C ARG A 98 -4.52 -3.29 -9.65
N THR A 99 -4.15 -3.73 -8.44
CA THR A 99 -5.08 -4.33 -7.47
C THR A 99 -4.50 -4.28 -6.06
N THR A 100 -5.34 -4.47 -5.05
CA THR A 100 -4.95 -4.65 -3.65
C THR A 100 -4.94 -6.12 -3.22
N ASP A 101 -5.29 -7.02 -4.14
CA ASP A 101 -5.32 -8.47 -3.91
C ASP A 101 -4.18 -9.17 -4.65
N LEU A 102 -3.26 -9.76 -3.88
CA LEU A 102 -2.09 -10.49 -4.38
C LEU A 102 -2.49 -11.71 -5.23
N GLN A 103 -3.58 -12.40 -4.88
CA GLN A 103 -4.02 -13.57 -5.64
C GLN A 103 -4.60 -13.15 -6.99
N LEU A 104 -5.30 -12.02 -7.04
CA LEU A 104 -5.79 -11.48 -8.31
C LEU A 104 -4.66 -11.06 -9.25
N ILE A 105 -3.58 -10.44 -8.74
CA ILE A 105 -2.46 -10.06 -9.60
C ILE A 105 -1.65 -11.28 -10.06
N ARG A 106 -1.48 -12.31 -9.21
CA ARG A 106 -0.82 -13.56 -9.61
C ARG A 106 -1.56 -14.26 -10.74
N LYS A 107 -2.88 -14.44 -10.57
CA LYS A 107 -3.75 -15.08 -11.57
C LYS A 107 -3.94 -14.25 -12.84
N HIS A 108 -3.55 -12.98 -12.84
CA HIS A 108 -3.58 -12.14 -14.04
C HIS A 108 -2.53 -12.57 -15.07
N ASN A 109 -1.40 -13.15 -14.64
CA ASN A 109 -0.39 -13.68 -15.55
C ASN A 109 -0.89 -14.98 -16.24
N PRO A 110 -0.86 -15.06 -17.59
CA PRO A 110 -1.27 -16.23 -18.36
C PRO A 110 -0.55 -17.52 -17.97
N LEU A 111 0.67 -17.46 -17.43
CA LEU A 111 1.38 -18.65 -16.95
C LEU A 111 0.68 -19.35 -15.77
N TYR A 112 -0.21 -18.65 -15.05
CA TYR A 112 -1.05 -19.24 -14.00
C TYR A 112 -2.43 -19.74 -14.54
N GLY A 113 -2.65 -19.73 -15.87
CA GLY A 113 -3.86 -20.25 -16.51
C GLY A 113 -4.51 -19.25 -17.49
N LYS A 114 -5.82 -18.97 -17.32
CA LYS A 114 -6.57 -18.00 -18.15
C LYS A 114 -6.29 -16.53 -17.76
N GLY A 115 -5.01 -16.19 -17.58
CA GLY A 115 -4.59 -14.82 -17.30
C GLY A 115 -4.92 -13.89 -18.46
N SER A 116 -5.03 -12.58 -18.17
CA SER A 116 -5.41 -11.55 -19.13
C SER A 116 -4.28 -10.56 -19.43
N CYS A 117 -3.04 -10.88 -19.03
CA CYS A 117 -1.89 -10.04 -19.37
C CYS A 117 -1.69 -10.03 -20.89
N PRO A 118 -1.56 -8.84 -21.52
CA PRO A 118 -1.36 -8.73 -22.97
C PRO A 118 0.03 -9.19 -23.43
N GLU A 119 1.00 -9.34 -22.51
CA GLU A 119 2.32 -9.85 -22.85
C GLU A 119 2.23 -11.35 -23.17
N ARG A 120 2.72 -11.73 -24.37
CA ARG A 120 2.80 -13.13 -24.77
C ARG A 120 3.71 -13.86 -23.79
N ALA A 121 3.15 -14.83 -23.08
CA ALA A 121 3.95 -15.78 -22.34
C ALA A 121 4.97 -16.40 -23.31
N ASN A 122 6.27 -16.29 -22.99
CA ASN A 122 7.19 -17.31 -23.47
C ASN A 122 6.84 -18.56 -22.67
N ASP A 123 6.10 -19.48 -23.30
CA ASP A 123 5.53 -20.70 -22.70
C ASP A 123 6.57 -21.59 -21.99
N SER A 124 7.86 -21.31 -22.16
CA SER A 124 8.97 -22.08 -21.61
C SER A 124 9.44 -21.64 -20.21
N SER A 125 8.94 -20.53 -19.67
CA SER A 125 9.35 -20.04 -18.34
C SER A 125 8.38 -20.47 -17.24
N PRO A 126 8.86 -20.95 -16.07
CA PRO A 126 7.97 -21.26 -14.96
C PRO A 126 7.21 -20.00 -14.48
N PRO A 127 6.00 -20.17 -13.93
CA PRO A 127 5.23 -19.06 -13.40
C PRO A 127 6.03 -18.38 -12.28
N SER A 128 6.34 -17.10 -12.47
CA SER A 128 7.11 -16.31 -11.51
C SER A 128 6.37 -15.01 -11.15
N ASP A 129 6.56 -14.61 -9.89
CA ASP A 129 6.05 -13.35 -9.35
C ASP A 129 6.88 -12.13 -9.78
N ASN A 130 7.89 -12.31 -10.65
CA ASN A 130 8.79 -11.24 -11.12
C ASN A 130 8.06 -10.12 -11.89
N HIS A 131 6.88 -10.42 -12.42
CA HIS A 131 6.01 -9.47 -13.09
C HIS A 131 5.22 -8.57 -12.11
N ILE A 132 5.22 -8.89 -10.81
CA ILE A 132 4.48 -8.17 -9.77
C ILE A 132 5.41 -7.17 -9.10
N GLU A 133 4.93 -5.94 -8.97
CA GLU A 133 5.58 -4.92 -8.16
C GLU A 133 4.67 -4.51 -7.00
N TYR A 134 5.28 -4.47 -5.83
CA TYR A 134 4.64 -4.10 -4.58
C TYR A 134 4.68 -2.58 -4.49
N VAL A 135 3.53 -1.94 -4.37
CA VAL A 135 3.40 -0.48 -4.33
C VAL A 135 2.42 -0.04 -3.26
N TYR A 136 2.37 1.26 -3.01
CA TYR A 136 1.28 1.88 -2.27
C TYR A 136 0.25 2.44 -3.24
N LEU A 137 -1.03 2.17 -2.98
CA LEU A 137 -2.14 2.63 -3.82
C LEU A 137 -3.11 3.48 -3.03
N GLN A 138 -3.69 4.46 -3.71
CA GLN A 138 -4.88 5.19 -3.25
C GLN A 138 -5.93 5.21 -4.36
N THR A 139 -7.18 5.45 -3.96
CA THR A 139 -8.32 5.57 -4.87
C THR A 139 -9.37 6.51 -4.32
N TRP A 140 -10.02 7.27 -5.21
CA TRP A 140 -11.20 8.06 -4.88
C TRP A 140 -12.42 7.15 -4.67
N SER A 141 -12.63 6.17 -5.55
CA SER A 141 -13.81 5.30 -5.55
C SER A 141 -13.45 3.84 -5.31
N LEU A 142 -14.31 3.13 -4.58
CA LEU A 142 -14.20 1.69 -4.33
C LEU A 142 -15.03 0.84 -5.29
N ILE A 143 -15.77 1.49 -6.20
CA ILE A 143 -16.63 0.79 -7.15
C ILE A 143 -15.77 0.19 -8.27
N HIS A 144 -16.16 -1.01 -8.69
CA HIS A 144 -15.51 -1.80 -9.74
C HIS A 144 -15.27 -0.96 -10.99
N ASN A 145 -14.00 -0.93 -11.43
CA ASN A 145 -13.50 -0.38 -12.69
C ASN A 145 -13.06 1.12 -12.72
N ARG A 146 -12.65 1.72 -11.60
CA ARG A 146 -11.95 3.03 -11.63
C ARG A 146 -10.66 3.01 -10.80
N GLY A 147 -9.67 3.75 -11.31
CA GLY A 147 -8.25 3.46 -11.17
C GLY A 147 -7.66 3.78 -9.80
N TYR A 148 -6.84 2.86 -9.32
CA TYR A 148 -5.83 3.19 -8.32
C TYR A 148 -4.73 4.04 -8.97
N TRP A 149 -4.14 4.96 -8.22
CA TRP A 149 -2.84 5.55 -8.55
C TRP A 149 -1.77 5.06 -7.58
N ILE A 150 -0.53 5.05 -8.07
CA ILE A 150 0.66 4.73 -7.27
C ILE A 150 1.00 5.96 -6.45
N VAL A 151 1.24 5.75 -5.17
CA VAL A 151 1.51 6.81 -4.22
C VAL A 151 2.97 6.79 -3.82
N GLU A 152 3.58 7.97 -3.77
CA GLU A 152 4.85 8.14 -3.06
C GLU A 152 4.57 8.17 -1.56
N HIS A 153 5.20 7.25 -0.83
CA HIS A 153 5.08 7.11 0.61
C HIS A 153 6.48 6.92 1.21
N ASN A 154 6.88 7.84 2.10
CA ASN A 154 8.22 7.89 2.71
C ASN A 154 9.37 7.97 1.67
N GLY A 155 9.18 8.72 0.59
CA GLY A 155 10.20 8.92 -0.45
C GLY A 155 10.39 7.73 -1.39
N THR A 156 9.51 6.73 -1.34
CA THR A 156 9.50 5.59 -2.28
C THR A 156 8.09 5.34 -2.81
N THR A 157 8.00 4.95 -4.08
CA THR A 157 6.78 4.44 -4.71
C THR A 157 6.69 2.91 -4.65
N ILE A 158 7.82 2.26 -4.37
CA ILE A 158 7.95 0.81 -4.23
C ILE A 158 7.82 0.45 -2.76
N ARG A 159 6.89 -0.46 -2.46
CA ARG A 159 6.74 -1.07 -1.15
C ARG A 159 7.65 -2.29 -1.05
N PRO A 160 8.43 -2.45 0.03
CA PRO A 160 9.18 -3.68 0.25
C PRO A 160 8.25 -4.91 0.33
N ALA A 161 8.67 -6.02 -0.26
CA ALA A 161 7.92 -7.28 -0.17
C ALA A 161 7.78 -7.72 1.30
N GLY A 162 6.60 -8.23 1.67
CA GLY A 162 6.28 -8.65 3.04
C GLY A 162 5.64 -7.57 3.95
N GLY A 163 5.56 -6.32 3.49
CA GLY A 163 4.87 -5.23 4.20
C GLY A 163 5.58 -4.78 5.49
N GLN A 164 4.91 -3.94 6.28
CA GLN A 164 5.48 -3.34 7.50
C GLN A 164 6.02 -4.39 8.51
N PRO A 165 5.31 -5.50 8.82
CA PRO A 165 5.81 -6.46 9.79
C PRO A 165 7.12 -7.15 9.36
N ALA A 166 7.29 -7.39 8.06
CA ALA A 166 8.54 -7.95 7.54
C ALA A 166 9.68 -6.93 7.63
N GLN A 167 9.40 -5.64 7.39
CA GLN A 167 10.38 -4.57 7.54
C GLN A 167 10.79 -4.40 9.01
N ASP A 168 9.83 -4.32 9.93
CA ASP A 168 10.08 -4.21 11.36
C ASP A 168 10.94 -5.40 11.85
N HIS A 169 10.67 -6.61 11.33
CA HIS A 169 11.46 -7.78 11.62
C HIS A 169 12.90 -7.67 11.09
N ILE A 170 13.09 -7.26 9.83
CA ILE A 170 14.42 -7.09 9.22
C ILE A 170 15.22 -6.03 9.98
N GLU A 171 14.62 -4.88 10.32
CA GLU A 171 15.27 -3.84 11.13
C GLU A 171 15.64 -4.35 12.52
N SER A 172 14.76 -5.13 13.15
CA SER A 172 15.03 -5.77 14.44
C SER A 172 16.19 -6.77 14.36
N VAL A 173 16.29 -7.55 13.29
CA VAL A 173 17.44 -8.43 13.02
C VAL A 173 18.71 -7.60 12.85
N GLN A 174 18.69 -6.56 12.02
CA GLN A 174 19.85 -5.70 11.77
C GLN A 174 20.36 -5.04 13.06
N LYS A 175 19.47 -4.48 13.90
CA LYS A 175 19.86 -3.89 15.19
C LYS A 175 20.54 -4.91 16.10
N ARG A 176 20.00 -6.13 16.19
CA ARG A 176 20.60 -7.22 16.99
C ARG A 176 21.97 -7.63 16.48
N GLU A 177 22.19 -7.69 15.16
CA GLU A 177 23.49 -8.02 14.57
C GLU A 177 24.53 -6.91 14.80
N VAL A 178 24.12 -5.62 14.72
CA VAL A 178 24.98 -4.48 15.05
C VAL A 178 25.38 -4.50 16.53
N GLU A 179 24.44 -4.78 17.44
CA GLU A 179 24.73 -4.90 18.87
C GLU A 179 25.66 -6.09 19.18
N ARG A 180 25.48 -7.23 18.51
CA ARG A 180 26.36 -8.39 18.64
C ARG A 180 27.78 -8.06 18.17
N SER A 181 27.90 -7.38 17.04
CA SER A 181 29.20 -6.97 16.48
C SER A 181 29.92 -5.99 17.40
N ARG A 182 29.20 -5.03 17.99
CA ARG A 182 29.75 -4.09 18.99
C ARG A 182 30.24 -4.80 20.26
N LYS A 183 29.45 -5.74 20.80
CA LYS A 183 29.84 -6.53 21.98
C LYS A 183 31.03 -7.46 21.71
N SER A 184 31.15 -7.97 20.47
CA SER A 184 32.29 -8.77 20.04
C SER A 184 33.57 -7.94 19.90
N ALA A 185 33.46 -6.65 19.54
CA ALA A 185 34.61 -5.74 19.45
C ALA A 185 35.13 -5.28 20.82
N ASP A 186 34.25 -5.16 21.82
CA ASP A 186 34.60 -4.75 23.19
C ASP A 186 35.22 -5.89 24.03
N SER A 187 34.95 -7.14 23.67
CA SER A 187 35.47 -8.33 24.35
C SER A 187 36.72 -8.86 23.65
N ASN A 188 37.89 -8.28 23.96
CA ASN A 188 39.19 -8.78 23.46
C ASN A 188 39.63 -10.15 24.06
N THR A 189 38.73 -10.93 24.69
CA THR A 189 39.08 -12.26 25.23
C THR A 189 37.90 -13.23 25.18
N ARG A 190 37.70 -13.86 24.03
CA ARG A 190 37.39 -15.30 23.92
C ARG A 190 37.51 -15.72 22.46
N MET A 191 38.43 -16.65 22.18
CA MET A 191 38.45 -17.40 20.92
C MET A 191 37.12 -18.13 20.77
N LEU A 192 36.12 -17.47 20.19
CA LEU A 192 35.03 -18.16 19.53
C LEU A 192 35.64 -18.78 18.27
N CYS A 193 35.43 -20.08 18.09
CA CYS A 193 35.93 -20.81 16.93
C CYS A 193 35.47 -20.09 15.66
N PHE A 194 36.26 -20.14 14.58
CA PHE A 194 35.91 -19.61 13.26
C PHE A 194 34.48 -19.99 12.82
N ALA A 195 33.98 -21.14 13.28
CA ALA A 195 32.62 -21.63 13.07
C ALA A 195 31.50 -20.76 13.69
N GLU A 196 31.79 -19.89 14.65
CA GLU A 196 30.80 -19.08 15.37
C GLU A 196 30.77 -17.62 14.91
N GLN A 197 31.78 -17.19 14.13
CA GLN A 197 31.92 -15.80 13.67
C GLN A 197 31.23 -15.53 12.33
N SER A 198 31.19 -16.54 11.45
CA SER A 198 30.55 -16.40 10.13
C SER A 198 29.04 -16.65 10.18
N PRO A 199 28.22 -15.83 9.48
CA PRO A 199 26.82 -16.13 9.19
C PRO A 199 26.69 -17.57 8.69
N TRP A 200 25.63 -18.28 9.09
CA TRP A 200 25.45 -19.70 8.76
C TRP A 200 25.56 -19.97 7.24
N LEU A 201 25.24 -18.97 6.42
CA LEU A 201 25.35 -18.97 4.95
C LEU A 201 26.78 -19.23 4.46
N GLU A 202 27.77 -18.56 5.06
CA GLU A 202 29.19 -18.75 4.76
C GLU A 202 29.69 -20.10 5.31
N ARG A 203 29.22 -20.46 6.52
CA ARG A 203 29.63 -21.67 7.25
C ARG A 203 29.28 -22.96 6.51
N THR A 204 28.13 -22.95 5.84
CA THR A 204 27.62 -24.09 5.08
C THR A 204 28.08 -24.06 3.61
N GLY A 205 28.85 -23.04 3.22
CA GLY A 205 29.37 -22.90 1.86
C GLY A 205 28.28 -22.62 0.82
N TRP A 206 27.13 -22.08 1.23
CA TRP A 206 26.00 -21.83 0.33
C TRP A 206 26.34 -20.85 -0.77
N GLU A 207 27.15 -19.82 -0.49
CA GLU A 207 27.65 -18.93 -1.55
C GLU A 207 28.42 -19.67 -2.64
N ARG A 208 29.20 -20.69 -2.26
CA ARG A 208 29.96 -21.52 -3.20
C ARG A 208 29.07 -22.51 -3.95
N MET A 209 27.98 -22.96 -3.33
CA MET A 209 26.96 -23.79 -3.99
C MET A 209 26.09 -22.98 -4.95
N LEU A 210 25.91 -21.68 -4.69
CA LEU A 210 25.17 -20.74 -5.53
C LEU A 210 26.05 -20.08 -6.60
N GLN A 211 27.36 -19.99 -6.40
CA GLN A 211 28.32 -19.56 -7.43
C GLN A 211 28.28 -20.53 -8.62
N GLY A 212 27.91 -20.00 -9.78
CA GLY A 212 27.75 -20.78 -11.02
C GLY A 212 26.37 -21.42 -11.20
N ARG A 213 25.51 -21.40 -10.17
CA ARG A 213 24.08 -21.68 -10.32
C ARG A 213 23.36 -20.35 -10.47
N ASN A 214 23.28 -19.84 -11.71
CA ASN A 214 22.15 -18.98 -12.06
C ASN A 214 20.92 -19.74 -11.59
N LEU A 215 20.17 -19.16 -10.66
CA LEU A 215 18.93 -19.73 -10.15
C LEU A 215 17.93 -19.83 -11.31
N VAL A 216 18.07 -20.87 -12.12
CA VAL A 216 17.00 -21.46 -12.89
C VAL A 216 16.17 -22.18 -11.83
N VAL A 217 15.33 -21.40 -11.16
CA VAL A 217 14.36 -21.94 -10.21
C VAL A 217 13.31 -22.65 -11.06
N LEU A 218 13.32 -23.99 -10.99
CA LEU A 218 12.29 -24.86 -11.57
C LEU A 218 10.92 -24.57 -10.96
#